data_AF-A0A3M1BP99-F1
#
_entry.id   AF-A0A3M1BP99-F1
#
_cell.length_a   1.000
_cell.length_b   1.000
_cell.length_c   1.000
_cell.angle_alpha   90.00
_cell.angle_beta   90.00
_cell.angle_gamma   90.00
#
_symmetry.space_group_name_H-M   'P 1'
#
loop_
_entity.id
_entity.type
_entity.pdbx_description
1 polymer ?
#
loop_
_entity_poly.entity_id
_entity_poly.type
_entity_poly.pdbx_seq_one_letter_code
_entity_poly.pdbx_strand_id
1 'polypeptide(L)'
;MSFITGLLLVDAPASALNNLGSIPGARTDNTVGVKFIRTKEGAFPYVSAQAFRYWLRETLAQNPKWQAAPIYREEKVAYTDANPIKYWDDDLFGYMRAPSKKTSAKEAREADASRQDETPTTDTVTRVSPFRVSTLVSIAPVNITEDFGVMSRHEGDPVPHEHQFYRATLRGLFSLDLAASGAFSYRKKTGYRNLDDVRQKQAEEAGLLHDEADKMYRLSDDARLERVLALLD
;
A
#
# COMPACT_ATOMS: atom_id res chain seq x y z
N MET A 1 -13.48 10.63 -18.79
CA MET A 1 -12.85 10.04 -17.60
C MET A 1 -12.91 11.07 -16.48
N SER A 2 -13.34 10.67 -15.29
CA SER A 2 -13.53 11.56 -14.15
C SER A 2 -12.56 11.19 -13.03
N PHE A 3 -11.90 12.19 -12.45
CA PHE A 3 -10.89 12.01 -11.41
C PHE A 3 -11.19 12.92 -10.22
N ILE A 4 -10.91 12.45 -9.01
CA ILE A 4 -10.77 13.29 -7.83
C ILE A 4 -9.27 13.47 -7.61
N THR A 5 -8.77 14.69 -7.70
CA THR A 5 -7.36 15.00 -7.49
C THR A 5 -7.22 16.07 -6.43
N GLY A 6 -6.12 16.02 -5.69
CA GLY A 6 -5.85 17.01 -4.66
C GLY A 6 -4.41 17.02 -4.21
N LEU A 7 -4.12 18.00 -3.37
CA LEU A 7 -2.82 18.24 -2.78
C LEU A 7 -2.96 18.17 -1.26
N LEU A 8 -2.04 17.44 -0.64
CA LEU A 8 -1.94 17.29 0.81
C LEU A 8 -0.76 18.13 1.30
N LEU A 9 -0.98 18.90 2.36
CA LEU A 9 0.07 19.51 3.17
C LEU A 9 -0.02 18.91 4.57
N VAL A 10 1.10 18.37 5.05
CA VAL A 10 1.23 17.81 6.41
C VAL A 10 2.24 18.66 7.15
N ASP A 11 1.78 19.39 8.17
CA ASP A 11 2.68 20.09 9.08
C ASP A 11 3.26 19.12 10.10
N ALA A 12 4.58 18.98 10.11
CA ALA A 12 5.33 18.04 10.92
C ALA A 12 6.30 18.83 11.80
N PRO A 13 5.88 19.30 12.99
CA PRO A 13 6.62 20.30 13.77
C PRO A 13 7.89 19.77 14.45
N ALA A 14 7.90 18.48 14.80
CA ALA A 14 9.04 17.75 15.35
C ALA A 14 8.77 16.25 15.14
N SER A 15 9.03 15.75 13.93
CA SER A 15 8.53 14.45 13.51
C SER A 15 9.57 13.59 12.80
N ALA A 16 9.34 12.29 12.88
CA ALA A 16 10.07 11.25 12.17
C ALA A 16 9.02 10.30 11.54
N LEU A 17 8.24 10.82 10.59
CA LEU A 17 7.01 10.12 10.15
C LEU A 17 7.31 8.77 9.49
N ASN A 18 8.46 8.60 8.84
CA ASN A 18 8.93 7.31 8.34
C ASN A 18 10.45 7.16 8.48
N ASN A 19 10.86 6.04 9.07
CA ASN A 19 12.24 5.83 9.44
C ASN A 19 13.03 5.09 8.35
N LEU A 20 14.30 5.47 8.20
CA LEU A 20 15.29 4.77 7.39
C LEU A 20 15.67 3.42 7.99
N GLY A 21 15.45 3.26 9.31
CA GLY A 21 15.95 2.14 10.10
C GLY A 21 17.28 2.50 10.74
N SER A 22 18.12 1.50 10.99
CA SER A 22 19.47 1.69 11.51
C SER A 22 20.35 2.42 10.50
N ILE A 23 21.18 3.35 10.99
CA ILE A 23 22.15 4.06 10.17
C ILE A 23 23.51 3.33 10.26
N PRO A 24 24.05 2.79 9.14
CA PRO A 24 25.36 2.13 9.16
C PRO A 24 26.47 3.11 9.60
N GLY A 25 27.28 2.69 10.58
CA GLY A 25 28.38 3.52 11.10
C GLY A 25 27.94 4.61 12.07
N ALA A 26 26.71 4.57 12.58
CA ALA A 26 26.27 5.44 13.65
C ALA A 26 27.04 5.21 14.95
N ARG A 27 27.02 6.22 15.81
CA ARG A 27 27.77 6.24 17.07
C ARG A 27 27.24 5.22 18.09
N THR A 28 25.96 4.87 17.96
CA THR A 28 25.29 3.84 18.76
C THR A 28 24.53 2.88 17.84
N ASP A 29 24.48 1.60 18.20
CA ASP A 29 23.77 0.58 17.40
C ASP A 29 22.25 0.84 17.34
N ASN A 30 21.73 1.60 18.30
CA ASN A 30 20.33 2.00 18.43
C ASN A 30 20.08 3.41 17.87
N THR A 31 20.59 3.69 16.66
CA THR A 31 20.36 4.96 15.98
C THR A 31 19.30 4.81 14.90
N VAL A 32 18.20 5.57 14.98
CA VAL A 32 17.12 5.57 13.97
C VAL A 32 17.14 6.84 13.15
N GLY A 33 17.36 6.69 11.84
CA GLY A 33 17.38 7.82 10.90
C GLY A 33 16.01 8.13 10.29
N VAL A 34 15.86 9.35 9.79
CA VAL A 34 14.72 9.76 8.93
C VAL A 34 15.07 9.62 7.46
N LYS A 35 14.07 9.43 6.60
CA LYS A 35 14.28 9.43 5.14
C LYS A 35 14.28 10.86 4.59
N PHE A 36 15.29 11.21 3.79
CA PHE A 36 15.37 12.52 3.13
C PHE A 36 16.10 12.43 1.78
N ILE A 37 15.78 13.35 0.88
CA ILE A 37 16.50 13.57 -0.38
C ILE A 37 17.62 14.58 -0.12
N ARG A 38 18.85 14.23 -0.50
CA ARG A 38 20.01 15.13 -0.35
C ARG A 38 20.19 15.95 -1.62
N THR A 39 20.26 17.27 -1.45
CA THR A 39 20.49 18.22 -2.54
C THR A 39 21.63 19.19 -2.17
N LYS A 40 21.98 20.11 -3.08
CA LYS A 40 22.93 21.20 -2.77
C LYS A 40 22.35 22.21 -1.77
N GLU A 41 21.03 22.36 -1.72
CA GLU A 41 20.32 23.32 -0.87
C GLU A 41 20.11 22.79 0.55
N GLY A 42 20.25 21.47 0.75
CA GLY A 42 20.09 20.81 2.04
C GLY A 42 19.32 19.50 1.93
N ALA A 43 18.80 19.04 3.08
CA ALA A 43 18.02 17.82 3.19
C ALA A 43 16.52 18.11 3.04
N PHE A 44 15.85 17.32 2.20
CA PHE A 44 14.40 17.36 2.03
C PHE A 44 13.79 16.07 2.57
N PRO A 45 13.31 16.06 3.84
CA PRO A 45 12.58 14.92 4.39
C PRO A 45 11.46 14.47 3.47
N TYR A 46 11.24 13.15 3.41
CA TYR A 46 10.15 12.61 2.62
C TYR A 46 9.50 11.39 3.26
N VAL A 47 8.19 11.30 3.08
CA VAL A 47 7.40 10.10 3.37
C VAL A 47 7.11 9.38 2.07
N SER A 48 7.52 8.12 1.97
CA SER A 48 7.26 7.32 0.77
C SER A 48 5.76 7.13 0.55
N ALA A 49 5.34 7.07 -0.72
CA ALA A 49 3.96 6.73 -1.08
C ALA A 49 3.48 5.43 -0.42
N GLN A 50 4.39 4.46 -0.23
CA GLN A 50 4.09 3.21 0.46
C GLN A 50 3.80 3.41 1.96
N ALA A 51 4.55 4.26 2.66
CA ALA A 51 4.29 4.55 4.07
C ALA A 51 2.94 5.25 4.24
N PHE A 52 2.63 6.24 3.39
CA PHE A 52 1.32 6.90 3.41
C PHE A 52 0.18 5.91 3.15
N ARG A 53 0.31 5.05 2.14
CA ARG A 53 -0.69 4.00 1.85
C ARG A 53 -0.86 3.02 3.01
N TYR A 54 0.22 2.70 3.70
CA TYR A 54 0.15 1.86 4.89
C TYR A 54 -0.71 2.54 5.97
N TRP A 55 -0.44 3.80 6.31
CA TRP A 55 -1.27 4.53 7.30
C TRP A 55 -2.73 4.65 6.89
N LEU A 56 -2.97 4.91 5.60
CA LEU A 56 -4.33 4.98 5.09
C LEU A 56 -5.04 3.63 5.23
N ARG A 57 -4.39 2.51 4.91
CA ARG A 57 -4.99 1.18 5.13
C ARG A 57 -5.26 0.88 6.59
N GLU A 58 -4.34 1.21 7.48
CA GLU A 58 -4.56 1.04 8.93
C GLU A 58 -5.73 1.89 9.43
N THR A 59 -5.91 3.09 8.87
CA THR A 59 -7.06 3.95 9.18
C THR A 59 -8.36 3.35 8.63
N LEU A 60 -8.35 2.92 7.36
CA LEU A 60 -9.51 2.30 6.71
C LEU A 60 -9.92 0.98 7.37
N ALA A 61 -8.97 0.20 7.89
CA ALA A 61 -9.26 -1.04 8.61
C ALA A 61 -10.08 -0.80 9.90
N GLN A 62 -10.12 0.43 10.42
CA GLN A 62 -10.98 0.80 11.55
C GLN A 62 -12.43 1.05 11.11
N ASN A 63 -12.68 1.29 9.82
CA ASN A 63 -14.02 1.44 9.28
C ASN A 63 -14.66 0.05 9.09
N PRO A 64 -15.77 -0.27 9.79
CA PRO A 64 -16.39 -1.60 9.71
C PRO A 64 -16.97 -1.94 8.34
N LYS A 65 -17.18 -0.95 7.46
CA LYS A 65 -17.62 -1.18 6.08
C LYS A 65 -16.47 -1.57 5.16
N TRP A 66 -15.23 -1.28 5.55
CA TRP A 66 -14.07 -1.49 4.70
C TRP A 66 -13.77 -2.98 4.54
N GLN A 67 -13.80 -3.45 3.29
CA GLN A 67 -13.47 -4.84 2.95
C GLN A 67 -11.97 -4.96 2.65
N ALA A 68 -11.17 -5.12 3.70
CA ALA A 68 -9.73 -5.33 3.59
C ALA A 68 -9.41 -6.70 2.97
N ALA A 69 -8.39 -6.75 2.11
CA ALA A 69 -7.91 -8.01 1.56
C ALA A 69 -7.04 -8.74 2.60
N PRO A 70 -7.19 -10.06 2.79
CA PRO A 70 -6.28 -10.82 3.64
C PRO A 70 -4.87 -10.82 3.03
N ILE A 71 -3.87 -10.87 3.91
CA ILE A 71 -2.46 -10.89 3.52
C ILE A 71 -1.93 -12.31 3.71
N TYR A 72 -1.39 -12.87 2.63
CA TYR A 72 -0.68 -14.14 2.64
C TYR A 72 0.82 -13.92 2.54
N ARG A 73 1.61 -14.77 3.20
CA ARG A 73 3.07 -14.70 3.21
C ARG A 73 3.67 -16.00 2.72
N GLU A 74 4.56 -15.90 1.74
CA GLU A 74 5.37 -17.00 1.21
C GLU A 74 6.84 -16.65 1.31
N GLU A 75 7.58 -17.32 2.20
CA GLU A 75 9.00 -17.08 2.46
C GLU A 75 9.32 -15.58 2.64
N LYS A 76 9.83 -14.93 1.57
CA LYS A 76 10.29 -13.53 1.51
C LYS A 76 9.29 -12.59 0.83
N VAL A 77 8.12 -13.07 0.42
CA VAL A 77 7.10 -12.28 -0.29
C VAL A 77 5.80 -12.29 0.51
N ALA A 78 5.15 -11.13 0.61
CA ALA A 78 3.79 -11.01 1.12
C ALA A 78 2.92 -10.35 0.05
N TYR A 79 1.68 -10.80 -0.07
CA TYR A 79 0.74 -10.30 -1.06
C TYR A 79 -0.69 -10.41 -0.56
N THR A 80 -1.58 -9.58 -1.11
CA THR A 80 -3.02 -9.65 -0.85
C THR A 80 -3.66 -10.78 -1.66
N ASP A 81 -4.91 -11.13 -1.36
CA ASP A 81 -5.66 -12.15 -2.13
C ASP A 81 -5.73 -11.86 -3.65
N ALA A 82 -5.53 -10.59 -4.02
CA ALA A 82 -5.58 -10.11 -5.40
C ALA A 82 -6.98 -10.27 -6.01
N ASN A 83 -8.04 -10.15 -5.21
CA ASN A 83 -9.44 -10.31 -5.63
C ASN A 83 -10.22 -9.00 -5.46
N PRO A 84 -10.25 -8.12 -6.48
CA PRO A 84 -10.87 -6.82 -6.39
C PRO A 84 -12.41 -6.88 -6.42
N ILE A 85 -12.98 -8.06 -6.72
CA ILE A 85 -14.43 -8.27 -6.69
C ILE A 85 -14.86 -8.36 -5.23
N LYS A 86 -14.14 -9.14 -4.41
CA LYS A 86 -14.41 -9.30 -2.98
C LYS A 86 -13.88 -8.14 -2.13
N TYR A 87 -12.63 -7.73 -2.36
CA TYR A 87 -11.93 -6.82 -1.46
C TYR A 87 -11.76 -5.43 -2.07
N TRP A 88 -12.14 -4.41 -1.31
CA TRP A 88 -12.07 -3.02 -1.73
C TRP A 88 -10.62 -2.53 -1.76
N ASP A 89 -9.76 -3.09 -0.90
CA ASP A 89 -8.33 -2.83 -0.90
C ASP A 89 -7.68 -3.23 -2.24
N ASP A 90 -7.94 -4.47 -2.69
CA ASP A 90 -7.44 -4.97 -3.98
C ASP A 90 -7.96 -4.14 -5.16
N ASP A 91 -9.21 -3.66 -5.09
CA ASP A 91 -9.77 -2.77 -6.10
C ASP A 91 -9.07 -1.40 -6.12
N LEU A 92 -9.04 -0.69 -4.99
CA LEU A 92 -8.66 0.72 -4.91
C LEU A 92 -7.15 0.95 -4.81
N PHE A 93 -6.43 0.07 -4.10
CA PHE A 93 -4.99 0.16 -3.95
C PHE A 93 -4.21 -0.70 -4.95
N GLY A 94 -4.91 -1.56 -5.69
CA GLY A 94 -4.31 -2.45 -6.68
C GLY A 94 -3.48 -3.56 -6.06
N TYR A 95 -3.07 -4.49 -6.91
CA TYR A 95 -2.30 -5.67 -6.50
C TYR A 95 -1.41 -6.16 -7.64
N MET A 96 -0.42 -6.96 -7.28
CA MET A 96 0.34 -7.78 -8.21
C MET A 96 0.58 -9.12 -7.52
N ARG A 97 0.15 -10.20 -8.16
CA ARG A 97 0.34 -11.55 -7.64
C ARG A 97 0.77 -12.46 -8.76
N ALA A 98 1.90 -13.13 -8.55
CA ALA A 98 2.45 -14.11 -9.48
C ALA A 98 2.51 -15.46 -8.78
N PRO A 99 2.03 -16.55 -9.40
CA PRO A 99 2.16 -17.87 -8.82
C PRO A 99 3.63 -18.29 -8.76
N SER A 100 4.03 -18.93 -7.65
CA SER A 100 5.36 -19.53 -7.54
C SER A 100 5.49 -20.71 -8.50
N LYS A 101 6.63 -20.81 -9.19
CA LYS A 101 6.96 -21.94 -10.08
C LYS A 101 7.60 -23.12 -9.37
N LYS A 102 7.90 -23.00 -8.07
CA LYS A 102 8.56 -24.06 -7.28
C LYS A 102 7.54 -25.05 -6.74
N THR A 103 7.76 -26.35 -6.96
CA THR A 103 6.88 -27.42 -6.45
C THR A 103 6.73 -27.38 -4.93
N SER A 104 7.82 -27.12 -4.20
CA SER A 104 7.81 -27.00 -2.74
C SER A 104 6.92 -25.87 -2.21
N ALA A 105 6.81 -24.77 -2.96
CA ALA A 105 5.94 -23.65 -2.58
C ALA A 105 4.46 -23.99 -2.82
N LYS A 106 4.16 -24.81 -3.83
CA LYS A 106 2.79 -25.27 -4.10
C LYS A 106 2.30 -26.24 -3.02
N GLU A 107 3.13 -27.21 -2.63
CA GLU A 107 2.81 -28.15 -1.55
C GLU A 107 2.66 -27.45 -0.19
N ALA A 108 3.57 -26.52 0.13
CA ALA A 108 3.46 -25.73 1.37
C ALA A 108 2.18 -24.89 1.41
N ARG A 109 1.72 -24.38 0.26
CA ARG A 109 0.47 -23.64 0.13
C ARG A 109 -0.76 -24.54 0.30
N GLU A 110 -0.75 -25.73 -0.27
CA GLU A 110 -1.85 -26.70 -0.13
C GLU A 110 -1.95 -27.27 1.30
N ALA A 111 -0.83 -27.35 2.02
CA ALA A 111 -0.78 -27.80 3.41
C ALA A 111 -1.18 -26.71 4.43
N ASP A 112 -1.19 -25.43 4.05
CA ASP A 112 -1.50 -24.32 4.95
C ASP A 112 -3.01 -24.09 5.06
N ALA A 113 -3.61 -24.55 6.16
CA ALA A 113 -5.04 -24.41 6.42
C ALA A 113 -5.50 -22.94 6.47
N SER A 114 -4.62 -21.98 6.78
CA SER A 114 -4.97 -20.55 6.79
C SER A 114 -5.23 -19.97 5.39
N ARG A 115 -4.90 -20.74 4.34
CA ARG A 115 -4.98 -20.33 2.94
C ARG A 115 -6.10 -21.01 2.17
N GLN A 116 -6.99 -21.74 2.84
CA GLN A 116 -8.10 -22.45 2.20
C GLN A 116 -9.05 -21.51 1.45
N ASP A 117 -9.27 -20.30 1.96
CA ASP A 117 -10.14 -19.29 1.35
C ASP A 117 -9.44 -18.40 0.30
N GLU A 118 -8.15 -18.63 0.06
CA GLU A 118 -7.35 -17.84 -0.88
C GLU A 118 -7.81 -18.08 -2.31
N THR A 119 -8.06 -17.00 -3.05
CA THR A 119 -8.47 -17.07 -4.45
C THR A 119 -7.36 -17.76 -5.27
N PRO A 120 -7.66 -18.89 -5.94
CA PRO A 120 -6.70 -19.56 -6.80
C PRO A 120 -6.19 -18.61 -7.89
N THR A 121 -4.90 -18.70 -8.20
CA THR A 121 -4.24 -17.81 -9.17
C THR A 121 -3.35 -18.67 -10.04
N THR A 122 -3.73 -18.83 -11.31
CA THR A 122 -3.03 -19.70 -12.28
C THR A 122 -2.01 -18.92 -13.11
N ASP A 123 -2.26 -17.64 -13.33
CA ASP A 123 -1.42 -16.72 -14.08
C ASP A 123 -1.00 -15.53 -13.21
N THR A 124 0.01 -14.78 -13.66
CA THR A 124 0.31 -13.49 -13.02
C THR A 124 -0.84 -12.52 -13.25
N VAL A 125 -1.41 -12.03 -12.16
CA VAL A 125 -2.47 -11.02 -12.15
C VAL A 125 -1.94 -9.70 -11.63
N THR A 126 -2.35 -8.60 -12.23
CA THR A 126 -1.90 -7.26 -11.85
C THR A 126 -3.01 -6.24 -12.09
N ARG A 127 -3.20 -5.36 -11.11
CA ARG A 127 -4.10 -4.22 -11.17
C ARG A 127 -3.34 -2.96 -10.81
N VAL A 128 -3.32 -1.98 -11.72
CA VAL A 128 -2.85 -0.63 -11.40
C VAL A 128 -3.87 -0.02 -10.44
N SER A 129 -3.38 0.47 -9.32
CA SER A 129 -4.19 1.16 -8.32
C SER A 129 -4.97 2.35 -8.90
N PRO A 130 -6.31 2.38 -8.76
CA PRO A 130 -7.13 3.56 -9.01
C PRO A 130 -6.77 4.75 -8.11
N PHE A 131 -6.50 4.50 -6.82
CA PHE A 131 -6.11 5.53 -5.85
C PHE A 131 -4.59 5.72 -5.79
N ARG A 132 -4.06 6.74 -6.45
CA ARG A 132 -2.63 7.05 -6.52
C ARG A 132 -2.26 8.14 -5.53
N VAL A 133 -1.09 8.01 -4.94
CA VAL A 133 -0.51 9.02 -4.05
C VAL A 133 0.96 9.22 -4.41
N SER A 134 1.44 10.45 -4.32
CA SER A 134 2.86 10.74 -4.48
C SER A 134 3.60 10.50 -3.17
N THR A 135 4.93 10.46 -3.26
CA THR A 135 5.79 10.72 -2.11
C THR A 135 5.45 12.10 -1.54
N LEU A 136 5.28 12.20 -0.22
CA LEU A 136 5.19 13.50 0.46
C LEU A 136 6.62 14.02 0.64
N VAL A 137 6.94 15.20 0.13
CA VAL A 137 8.29 15.77 0.20
C VAL A 137 8.23 17.13 0.87
N SER A 138 9.21 17.44 1.73
CA SER A 138 9.34 18.76 2.33
C SER A 138 9.31 19.85 1.25
N ILE A 139 8.59 20.95 1.51
CA ILE A 139 8.50 22.08 0.58
C ILE A 139 9.80 22.90 0.50
N ALA A 140 10.67 22.76 1.49
CA ALA A 140 11.94 23.46 1.62
C ALA A 140 13.00 22.55 2.28
N PRO A 141 14.30 22.81 2.08
CA PRO A 141 15.33 22.07 2.80
C PRO A 141 15.25 22.39 4.31
N VAL A 142 15.60 21.42 5.14
CA VAL A 142 15.59 21.56 6.60
C VAL A 142 16.87 20.99 7.20
N ASN A 143 17.16 21.39 8.44
CA ASN A 143 18.18 20.75 9.25
C ASN A 143 17.55 19.54 9.96
N ILE A 144 18.11 18.36 9.71
CA ILE A 144 17.76 17.16 10.48
C ILE A 144 18.39 17.32 11.87
N THR A 145 17.58 17.15 12.91
CA THR A 145 18.04 17.24 14.29
C THR A 145 18.27 15.84 14.83
N GLU A 146 19.36 15.64 15.55
CA GLU A 146 19.69 14.41 16.26
C GLU A 146 19.41 14.62 17.75
N ASP A 147 18.66 13.70 18.36
CA ASP A 147 18.42 13.66 19.80
C ASP A 147 18.94 12.35 20.40
N PHE A 148 19.68 12.51 21.48
CA PHE A 148 20.34 11.44 22.22
C PHE A 148 19.60 11.19 23.53
N GLY A 149 19.18 9.95 23.74
CA GLY A 149 18.52 9.49 24.95
C GLY A 149 19.21 8.28 25.54
N VAL A 150 18.94 8.02 26.83
CA VAL A 150 19.45 6.85 27.54
C VAL A 150 18.32 6.20 28.32
N MET A 151 18.10 4.90 28.12
CA MET A 151 17.18 4.12 28.94
C MET A 151 17.92 3.57 30.17
N SER A 152 17.70 4.21 31.32
CA SER A 152 18.35 3.87 32.60
C SER A 152 17.41 3.21 33.63
N ARG A 153 16.16 2.91 33.26
CA ARG A 153 15.13 2.35 34.18
C ARG A 153 15.20 0.83 34.39
N HIS A 154 16.22 0.16 33.86
CA HIS A 154 16.35 -1.30 33.95
C HIS A 154 17.59 -1.66 34.79
N GLU A 155 17.59 -2.86 35.40
CA GLU A 155 18.79 -3.37 36.06
C GLU A 155 19.84 -3.73 35.00
N GLY A 156 21.01 -3.07 35.08
CA GLY A 156 22.10 -3.23 34.11
C GLY A 156 22.69 -1.88 33.66
N ASP A 157 23.53 -1.94 32.63
CA ASP A 157 24.16 -0.75 32.05
C ASP A 157 23.14 0.06 31.23
N PRO A 158 23.12 1.40 31.35
CA PRO A 158 22.19 2.23 30.60
C PRO A 158 22.35 2.02 29.08
N VAL A 159 21.23 1.87 28.36
CA VAL A 159 21.26 1.67 26.90
C VAL A 159 21.10 3.01 26.19
N PRO A 160 22.12 3.49 25.44
CA PRO A 160 22.01 4.68 24.62
C PRO A 160 21.12 4.43 23.40
N HIS A 161 20.38 5.46 22.99
CA HIS A 161 19.59 5.47 21.76
C HIS A 161 19.62 6.88 21.15
N GLU A 162 19.84 6.94 19.84
CA GLU A 162 19.82 8.19 19.08
C GLU A 162 18.69 8.15 18.06
N HIS A 163 18.05 9.29 17.82
CA HIS A 163 17.09 9.39 16.72
C HIS A 163 17.15 10.73 16.03
N GLN A 164 16.88 10.69 14.73
CA GLN A 164 16.72 11.88 13.92
C GLN A 164 15.25 12.30 13.85
N PHE A 165 15.02 13.60 13.81
CA PHE A 165 13.71 14.17 13.51
C PHE A 165 13.85 15.48 12.75
N TYR A 166 12.74 15.99 12.22
CA TYR A 166 12.71 17.23 11.47
C TYR A 166 11.48 18.07 11.81
N ARG A 167 11.60 19.37 11.54
CA ARG A 167 10.46 20.27 11.38
C ARG A 167 10.27 20.57 9.91
N ALA A 168 9.15 20.17 9.31
CA ALA A 168 8.88 20.39 7.90
C ALA A 168 7.38 20.49 7.61
N THR A 169 7.01 21.20 6.56
CA THR A 169 5.72 21.03 5.90
C THR A 169 5.93 20.12 4.68
N LEU A 170 5.32 18.94 4.70
CA LEU A 170 5.43 17.96 3.62
C LEU A 170 4.29 18.13 2.62
N ARG A 171 4.60 18.13 1.33
CA ARG A 171 3.64 18.23 0.23
C ARG A 171 3.56 16.93 -0.56
N GLY A 172 2.35 16.49 -0.85
CA GLY A 172 2.11 15.39 -1.79
C GLY A 172 0.83 15.59 -2.57
N LEU A 173 0.64 14.75 -3.59
CA LEU A 173 -0.51 14.73 -4.47
C LEU A 173 -1.25 13.41 -4.31
N PHE A 174 -2.56 13.44 -4.47
CA PHE A 174 -3.36 12.23 -4.63
C PHE A 174 -4.28 12.34 -5.85
N SER A 175 -4.66 11.18 -6.38
CA SER A 175 -5.59 11.06 -7.50
C SER A 175 -6.38 9.77 -7.36
N LEU A 176 -7.70 9.86 -7.44
CA LEU A 176 -8.61 8.73 -7.54
C LEU A 176 -9.24 8.70 -8.93
N ASP A 177 -9.02 7.60 -9.65
CA ASP A 177 -9.65 7.34 -10.95
C ASP A 177 -11.03 6.71 -10.74
N LEU A 178 -12.09 7.52 -10.84
CA LEU A 178 -13.47 7.06 -10.59
C LEU A 178 -13.94 6.06 -11.65
N ALA A 179 -13.43 6.13 -12.87
CA ALA A 179 -13.80 5.20 -13.93
C ALA A 179 -13.17 3.81 -13.70
N ALA A 180 -11.97 3.77 -13.11
CA ALA A 180 -11.30 2.53 -12.78
C ALA A 180 -11.82 1.87 -11.49
N SER A 181 -12.27 2.64 -10.50
CA SER A 181 -12.84 2.11 -9.25
C SER A 181 -14.07 1.23 -9.51
N GLY A 182 -13.97 -0.04 -9.12
CA GLY A 182 -15.00 -1.06 -9.36
C GLY A 182 -15.14 -1.50 -10.82
N ALA A 183 -14.17 -1.19 -11.68
CA ALA A 183 -14.10 -1.65 -13.06
C ALA A 183 -12.88 -2.55 -13.28
N PHE A 184 -13.12 -3.74 -13.83
CA PHE A 184 -12.17 -4.84 -13.86
C PHE A 184 -11.99 -5.38 -15.28
N SER A 185 -10.88 -5.05 -15.91
CA SER A 185 -10.57 -5.56 -17.24
C SER A 185 -10.00 -6.98 -17.19
N TYR A 186 -10.36 -7.82 -18.16
CA TYR A 186 -9.71 -9.09 -18.46
C TYR A 186 -8.91 -9.04 -19.77
N ARG A 187 -8.69 -7.83 -20.32
CA ARG A 187 -7.78 -7.62 -21.45
C ARG A 187 -6.38 -8.09 -21.08
N LYS A 188 -5.85 -9.02 -21.88
CA LYS A 188 -4.47 -9.45 -21.79
C LYS A 188 -3.58 -8.41 -22.48
N LYS A 189 -2.92 -7.58 -21.70
CA LYS A 189 -1.82 -6.71 -22.15
C LYS A 189 -0.50 -7.38 -21.78
N THR A 190 0.59 -7.07 -22.49
CA THR A 190 1.91 -7.65 -22.20
C THR A 190 2.27 -7.43 -20.74
N GLY A 191 2.35 -8.52 -19.96
CA GLY A 191 2.65 -8.48 -18.52
C GLY A 191 1.54 -7.91 -17.62
N TYR A 192 0.32 -7.69 -18.12
CA TYR A 192 -0.79 -7.13 -17.35
C TYR A 192 -2.11 -7.82 -17.67
N ARG A 193 -2.67 -8.50 -16.67
CA ARG A 193 -3.99 -9.14 -16.70
C ARG A 193 -4.64 -8.89 -15.34
N ASN A 194 -5.73 -8.14 -15.29
CA ASN A 194 -6.36 -7.78 -14.02
C ASN A 194 -7.25 -8.92 -13.48
N LEU A 195 -8.16 -9.46 -14.31
CA LEU A 195 -8.90 -10.69 -13.98
C LEU A 195 -8.38 -11.90 -14.77
N ASP A 196 -8.07 -12.98 -14.05
CA ASP A 196 -7.85 -14.31 -14.61
C ASP A 196 -9.17 -15.08 -14.77
N ASP A 197 -9.11 -16.32 -15.25
CA ASP A 197 -10.32 -17.10 -15.55
C ASP A 197 -11.14 -17.40 -14.29
N VAL A 198 -10.47 -17.59 -13.15
CA VAL A 198 -11.12 -17.78 -11.84
C VAL A 198 -11.92 -16.55 -11.45
N ARG A 199 -11.32 -15.35 -11.54
CA ARG A 199 -11.99 -14.10 -11.16
C ARG A 199 -13.05 -13.66 -12.16
N GLN A 200 -12.90 -14.00 -13.44
CA GLN A 200 -13.97 -13.75 -14.43
C GLN A 200 -15.23 -14.55 -14.08
N LYS A 201 -15.09 -15.84 -13.75
CA LYS A 201 -16.22 -16.67 -13.28
C LYS A 201 -16.87 -16.08 -12.03
N GLN A 202 -16.07 -15.65 -11.06
CA GLN A 202 -16.59 -14.99 -9.86
C GLN A 202 -17.33 -13.69 -10.18
N ALA A 203 -16.89 -12.93 -11.18
CA ALA A 203 -17.59 -11.71 -11.62
C ALA A 203 -18.95 -12.03 -12.24
N GLU A 204 -19.03 -13.09 -13.05
CA GLU A 204 -20.28 -13.57 -13.65
C GLU A 204 -21.25 -14.10 -12.57
N GLU A 205 -20.76 -14.93 -11.65
CA GLU A 205 -21.53 -15.47 -10.53
C GLU A 205 -22.04 -14.36 -9.60
N ALA A 206 -21.25 -13.31 -9.39
CA ALA A 206 -21.64 -12.13 -8.62
C ALA A 206 -22.53 -11.14 -9.40
N GLY A 207 -22.87 -11.44 -10.66
CA GLY A 207 -23.77 -10.63 -11.48
C GLY A 207 -23.23 -9.25 -11.85
N LEU A 208 -21.91 -9.10 -12.01
CA LEU A 208 -21.31 -7.84 -12.44
C LEU A 208 -21.76 -7.47 -13.86
N LEU A 209 -21.86 -6.17 -14.12
CA LEU A 209 -22.16 -5.63 -15.44
C LEU A 209 -21.02 -5.97 -16.40
N HIS A 210 -21.30 -6.80 -17.39
CA HIS A 210 -20.32 -7.23 -18.37
C HIS A 210 -20.36 -6.33 -19.61
N ASP A 211 -19.21 -5.73 -19.92
CA ASP A 211 -18.97 -5.01 -21.16
C ASP A 211 -17.99 -5.82 -22.01
N GLU A 212 -18.55 -6.60 -22.93
CA GLU A 212 -17.79 -7.51 -23.78
C GLU A 212 -16.90 -6.76 -24.79
N ALA A 213 -17.39 -5.62 -25.31
CA ALA A 213 -16.65 -4.79 -26.25
C ALA A 213 -15.37 -4.24 -25.61
N ASP A 214 -15.48 -3.79 -24.36
CA ASP A 214 -14.34 -3.31 -23.60
C ASP A 214 -13.57 -4.38 -22.82
N LYS A 215 -14.04 -5.63 -22.87
CA LYS A 215 -13.48 -6.77 -22.12
C LYS A 215 -13.29 -6.42 -20.64
N MET A 216 -14.37 -6.00 -20.01
CA MET A 216 -14.40 -5.62 -18.61
C MET A 216 -15.69 -6.06 -17.90
N TYR A 217 -15.57 -6.29 -16.59
CA TYR A 217 -16.69 -6.38 -15.68
C TYR A 217 -16.71 -5.13 -14.80
N ARG A 218 -17.90 -4.66 -14.45
CA ARG A 218 -18.08 -3.49 -13.59
C ARG A 218 -19.11 -3.78 -12.50
N LEU A 219 -18.84 -3.29 -11.29
CA LEU A 219 -19.82 -3.28 -10.23
C LEU A 219 -21.00 -2.34 -10.57
N SER A 220 -22.13 -2.52 -9.89
CA SER A 220 -23.23 -1.54 -9.96
C SER A 220 -22.75 -0.16 -9.50
N ASP A 221 -23.40 0.90 -9.97
CA ASP A 221 -23.01 2.26 -9.59
C ASP A 221 -23.13 2.50 -8.07
N ASP A 222 -24.11 1.88 -7.41
CA ASP A 222 -24.26 1.94 -5.95
C ASP A 222 -23.06 1.30 -5.23
N ALA A 223 -22.64 0.11 -5.63
CA ALA A 223 -21.48 -0.56 -5.03
C ALA A 223 -20.17 0.19 -5.30
N ARG A 224 -20.05 0.84 -6.47
CA ARG A 224 -18.90 1.70 -6.80
C ARG A 224 -18.88 2.94 -5.93
N LEU A 225 -20.05 3.58 -5.77
CA LEU A 225 -20.19 4.75 -4.92
C LEU A 225 -19.84 4.42 -3.46
N GLU A 226 -20.33 3.30 -2.95
CA GLU A 226 -20.02 2.86 -1.58
C GLU A 226 -18.52 2.70 -1.35
N ARG A 227 -17.80 2.04 -2.28
CA ARG A 227 -16.34 1.90 -2.21
C ARG A 227 -15.62 3.24 -2.23
N VAL A 228 -16.04 4.15 -3.10
CA VAL A 228 -15.42 5.48 -3.21
C VAL A 228 -15.68 6.30 -1.96
N LEU A 229 -16.90 6.28 -1.42
CA LEU A 229 -17.23 7.00 -0.19
C LEU A 229 -16.44 6.45 0.99
N ALA A 230 -16.35 5.13 1.15
CA ALA A 230 -15.61 4.54 2.27
C ALA A 230 -14.09 4.83 2.23
N LEU A 231 -13.52 5.13 1.05
CA LEU A 231 -12.13 5.58 0.92
C LEU A 231 -11.95 7.04 1.35
N LEU A 232 -13.00 7.87 1.23
CA LEU A 232 -12.97 9.31 1.45
C LEU A 232 -13.54 9.74 2.81
N ASP A 233 -14.19 8.82 3.52
CA ASP A 233 -14.76 8.98 4.88
C ASP A 233 -13.67 8.91 5.95
#